data_AF-A0A7Z6TGI8-F1
#
_entry.id   AF-A0A7Z6TGI8-F1
#
_cell.length_a   1.000
_cell.length_b   1.000
_cell.length_c   1.000
_cell.angle_alpha   90.00
_cell.angle_beta   90.00
_cell.angle_gamma   90.00
#
_symmetry.space_group_name_H-M   'P 1'
#
loop_
_entity.id
_entity.type
_entity.pdbx_description
1 polymer ?
#
loop_
_entity_poly.entity_id
_entity_poly.type
_entity_poly.pdbx_seq_one_letter_code
_entity_poly.pdbx_strand_id
1 'polypeptide(L)'
;MAMLSWLDRSGDQLTFYVRALLWIPRTLRRYLKEVQRLLAEVAFGSGGLGVIGGTIGVMVAMTLFTGTVVGLQGYAALDQIGTSAFTGFISAYFNTREIAPLVAGLALSATVGAGFTAQLGAMRINEEVDALEAMGVRSMPYLVTTRIIAGVVAIIPLYAIGLLSSYVASRYITILFNGQSAGTYDHYFNLFLSPDDVLLSVLKVLIFSVLVILAHCYYGFHATGGPAGVGVAVGRSVRNAIVLISVTDFFLSLAIWGATTTVKVAG
;
A
#
# COMPACT_ATOMS: atom_id res chain seq x y z
N MET A 1 26.08 -1.87 -24.77
CA MET A 1 24.91 -0.98 -24.98
C MET A 1 23.74 -1.26 -24.03
N ALA A 2 23.35 -2.51 -23.79
CA ALA A 2 22.21 -2.83 -22.88
C ALA A 2 22.38 -2.30 -21.44
N MET A 3 23.57 -2.43 -20.84
CA MET A 3 23.87 -1.93 -19.48
C MET A 3 23.69 -0.41 -19.35
N LEU A 4 24.18 0.36 -20.33
CA LEU A 4 24.06 1.83 -20.33
C LEU A 4 22.60 2.27 -20.49
N SER A 5 21.84 1.64 -21.38
CA SER A 5 20.41 1.94 -21.55
C SER A 5 19.55 1.60 -20.32
N TRP A 6 20.01 0.66 -19.49
CA TRP A 6 19.33 0.31 -18.23
C TRP A 6 19.62 1.35 -17.14
N LEU A 7 20.86 1.84 -17.06
CA LEU A 7 21.26 2.93 -16.17
C LEU A 7 20.54 4.23 -16.52
N ASP A 8 20.44 4.57 -17.80
CA ASP A 8 19.75 5.80 -18.25
C ASP A 8 18.26 5.78 -17.86
N ARG A 9 17.55 4.67 -18.11
CA ARG A 9 16.14 4.52 -17.72
C ARG A 9 15.93 4.61 -16.22
N SER A 10 16.84 4.06 -15.44
CA SER A 10 16.78 4.11 -13.97
C SER A 10 17.04 5.53 -13.47
N GLY A 11 17.97 6.26 -14.11
CA GLY A 11 18.24 7.67 -13.85
C GLY A 11 17.06 8.58 -14.17
N ASP A 12 16.38 8.35 -15.29
CA ASP A 12 15.16 9.08 -15.67
C ASP A 12 14.03 8.87 -14.67
N GLN A 13 13.81 7.61 -14.26
CA GLN A 13 12.81 7.25 -13.26
C GLN A 13 13.08 7.90 -11.90
N LEU A 14 14.34 7.90 -11.45
CA LEU A 14 14.74 8.53 -10.19
C LEU A 14 14.58 10.06 -10.26
N THR A 15 14.95 10.66 -11.39
CA THR A 15 14.77 12.10 -11.62
C THR A 15 13.28 12.48 -11.62
N PHE A 16 12.42 11.66 -12.23
CA PHE A 16 10.97 11.84 -12.21
C PHE A 16 10.43 11.78 -10.77
N TYR A 17 10.88 10.82 -9.95
CA TYR A 17 10.47 10.71 -8.55
C TYR A 17 10.86 11.92 -7.72
N VAL A 18 12.13 12.33 -7.79
CA VAL A 18 12.61 13.50 -7.05
C VAL A 18 11.85 14.76 -7.46
N ARG A 19 11.65 14.97 -8.76
CA ARG A 19 10.88 16.12 -9.26
C ARG A 19 9.44 16.08 -8.74
N ALA A 20 8.75 14.95 -8.82
CA ALA A 20 7.37 14.81 -8.37
C ALA A 20 7.20 15.15 -6.87
N LEU A 21 8.16 14.73 -6.05
CA LEU A 21 8.17 15.02 -4.60
C LEU A 21 8.48 16.50 -4.30
N LEU A 22 9.43 17.10 -5.02
CA LEU A 22 9.77 18.53 -4.84
C LEU A 22 8.60 19.47 -5.15
N TRP A 23 7.63 19.01 -5.95
CA TRP A 23 6.42 19.79 -6.26
C TRP A 23 5.33 19.74 -5.19
N ILE A 24 5.39 18.83 -4.21
CA ILE A 24 4.38 18.66 -3.14
C ILE A 24 3.97 19.98 -2.47
N PRO A 25 4.89 20.81 -1.93
CA PRO A 25 4.49 22.02 -1.20
C PRO A 25 3.78 23.05 -2.09
N ARG A 26 4.10 23.10 -3.38
CA ARG A 26 3.45 23.99 -4.33
C ARG A 26 2.09 23.46 -4.76
N THR A 27 1.96 22.15 -4.97
CA THR A 27 0.70 21.51 -5.33
C THR A 27 -0.35 21.66 -4.23
N LEU A 28 0.04 21.50 -2.96
CA LEU A 28 -0.84 21.70 -1.80
C LEU A 28 -1.42 23.11 -1.70
N ARG A 29 -0.79 24.13 -2.28
CA ARG A 29 -1.35 25.50 -2.26
C ARG A 29 -2.21 25.81 -3.48
N ARG A 30 -1.92 25.21 -4.63
CA ARG A 30 -2.50 25.59 -5.92
C ARG A 30 -3.62 24.67 -6.41
N TYR A 31 -3.59 23.38 -6.04
CA TYR A 31 -4.46 22.35 -6.63
C TYR A 31 -5.27 21.56 -5.59
N LEU A 32 -5.66 22.18 -4.47
CA LEU A 32 -6.40 21.51 -3.40
C LEU A 32 -7.72 20.88 -3.84
N LYS A 33 -8.46 21.53 -4.73
CA LYS A 33 -9.72 20.99 -5.26
C LYS A 33 -9.50 19.66 -6.00
N GLU A 34 -8.40 19.57 -6.75
CA GLU A 34 -8.04 18.36 -7.48
C GLU A 34 -7.55 17.26 -6.53
N VAL A 35 -6.77 17.62 -5.50
CA VAL A 35 -6.38 16.68 -4.44
C VAL A 35 -7.61 16.10 -3.73
N GLN A 36 -8.61 16.92 -3.42
CA GLN A 36 -9.85 16.46 -2.78
C GLN A 36 -10.66 15.52 -3.68
N ARG A 37 -10.76 15.84 -4.97
CA ARG A 37 -11.41 14.98 -5.96
C ARG A 37 -10.73 13.61 -6.03
N LEU A 38 -9.41 13.59 -6.17
CA LEU A 38 -8.62 12.37 -6.21
C LEU A 38 -8.68 11.61 -4.89
N LEU A 39 -8.67 12.30 -3.74
CA LEU A 39 -8.80 11.66 -2.44
C LEU A 39 -10.13 10.92 -2.30
N ALA A 40 -11.24 11.52 -2.75
CA ALA A 40 -12.53 10.85 -2.78
C ALA A 40 -12.51 9.62 -3.69
N GLU A 41 -11.85 9.71 -4.84
CA GLU A 41 -11.66 8.60 -5.76
C GLU A 41 -10.82 7.46 -5.14
N VAL A 42 -9.73 7.78 -4.45
CA VAL A 42 -8.89 6.79 -3.77
C VAL A 42 -9.63 6.13 -2.62
N ALA A 43 -10.35 6.91 -1.81
CA ALA A 43 -11.02 6.42 -0.62
C ALA A 43 -12.26 5.58 -0.96
N PHE A 44 -13.14 6.08 -1.83
CA PHE A 44 -14.43 5.46 -2.12
C PHE A 44 -14.47 4.67 -3.43
N GLY A 45 -13.43 4.75 -4.26
CA GLY A 45 -13.39 4.19 -5.60
C GLY A 45 -14.04 5.10 -6.65
N SER A 46 -13.67 4.91 -7.93
CA SER A 46 -14.24 5.63 -9.07
C SER A 46 -15.44 4.90 -9.68
N GLY A 47 -16.54 5.61 -9.95
CA GLY A 47 -17.66 5.11 -10.77
C GLY A 47 -18.43 3.93 -10.15
N GLY A 48 -18.84 2.96 -10.98
CA GLY A 48 -19.67 1.82 -10.57
C GLY A 48 -19.02 0.88 -9.54
N LEU A 49 -17.70 0.92 -9.37
CA LEU A 49 -16.99 0.15 -8.34
C LEU A 49 -17.21 0.70 -6.92
N GLY A 50 -17.52 1.98 -6.77
CA GLY A 50 -17.92 2.54 -5.47
C GLY A 50 -19.19 1.90 -4.92
N VAL A 51 -20.05 1.36 -5.80
CA VAL A 51 -21.31 0.69 -5.44
C VAL A 51 -21.08 -0.72 -4.85
N ILE A 52 -19.96 -1.37 -5.18
CA ILE A 52 -19.63 -2.74 -4.75
C ILE A 52 -18.65 -2.74 -3.55
N GLY A 53 -18.22 -1.56 -3.11
CA GLY A 53 -17.31 -1.39 -1.97
C GLY A 53 -15.98 -0.72 -2.30
N GLY A 54 -15.69 -0.35 -3.56
CA GLY A 54 -14.54 0.46 -3.92
C GLY A 54 -13.20 -0.03 -3.35
N THR A 55 -12.31 0.91 -3.03
CA THR A 55 -11.00 0.62 -2.42
C THR A 55 -11.13 0.05 -1.00
N ILE A 56 -12.11 0.52 -0.22
CA ILE A 56 -12.36 0.06 1.15
C ILE A 56 -12.72 -1.44 1.17
N GLY A 57 -13.62 -1.86 0.31
CA GLY A 57 -14.11 -3.24 0.21
C GLY A 57 -13.01 -4.19 -0.20
N VAL A 58 -12.18 -3.82 -1.18
CA VAL A 58 -11.00 -4.62 -1.54
C VAL A 58 -10.01 -4.66 -0.38
N MET A 59 -9.78 -3.54 0.31
CA MET A 59 -8.87 -3.48 1.45
C MET A 59 -9.33 -4.40 2.59
N VAL A 60 -10.60 -4.30 2.99
CA VAL A 60 -11.22 -5.16 4.01
C VAL A 60 -11.18 -6.61 3.59
N ALA A 61 -11.58 -6.95 2.36
CA ALA A 61 -11.60 -8.33 1.90
C ALA A 61 -10.19 -8.95 1.91
N MET A 62 -9.20 -8.27 1.33
CA MET A 62 -7.83 -8.78 1.26
C MET A 62 -7.22 -8.95 2.65
N THR A 63 -7.40 -7.98 3.55
CA THR A 63 -6.86 -8.06 4.92
C THR A 63 -7.61 -9.06 5.78
N LEU A 64 -8.92 -9.21 5.63
CA LEU A 64 -9.72 -10.22 6.32
C LEU A 64 -9.27 -11.63 5.93
N PHE A 65 -9.19 -11.93 4.62
CA PHE A 65 -8.75 -13.26 4.18
C PHE A 65 -7.30 -13.53 4.57
N THR A 66 -6.42 -12.52 4.47
CA THR A 66 -5.03 -12.69 4.90
C THR A 66 -4.94 -12.91 6.41
N GLY A 67 -5.68 -12.15 7.22
CA GLY A 67 -5.74 -12.32 8.67
C GLY A 67 -6.25 -13.70 9.09
N THR A 68 -7.25 -14.24 8.38
CA THR A 68 -7.71 -15.62 8.56
C THR A 68 -6.58 -16.62 8.30
N VAL A 69 -5.84 -16.46 7.20
CA VAL A 69 -4.71 -17.35 6.87
C VAL A 69 -3.61 -17.24 7.92
N VAL A 70 -3.28 -16.03 8.38
CA VAL A 70 -2.28 -15.81 9.45
C VAL A 70 -2.71 -16.50 10.75
N GLY A 71 -3.98 -16.38 11.15
CA GLY A 71 -4.49 -17.03 12.36
C GLY A 71 -4.48 -18.56 12.26
N LEU A 72 -4.88 -19.10 11.11
CA LEU A 72 -4.90 -20.54 10.86
C LEU A 72 -3.49 -21.14 10.85
N GLN A 73 -2.58 -20.56 10.08
CA GLN A 73 -1.21 -21.06 9.96
C GLN A 73 -0.38 -20.77 11.22
N GLY A 74 -0.60 -19.62 11.86
CA GLY A 74 0.03 -19.28 13.12
C GLY A 74 -0.34 -20.26 14.24
N TYR A 75 -1.62 -20.62 14.34
CA TYR A 75 -2.07 -21.66 15.27
C TYR A 75 -1.42 -23.01 14.94
N ALA A 76 -1.51 -23.47 13.70
CA ALA A 76 -0.99 -24.78 13.29
C ALA A 76 0.51 -24.91 13.56
N ALA A 77 1.30 -23.85 13.32
CA ALA A 77 2.73 -23.83 13.59
C ALA A 77 3.05 -23.89 15.09
N LEU A 78 2.32 -23.17 15.93
CA LEU A 78 2.53 -23.15 17.38
C LEU A 78 2.00 -24.42 18.07
N ASP A 79 0.94 -25.02 17.54
CA ASP A 79 0.36 -26.25 18.08
C ASP A 79 1.31 -27.44 17.90
N GLN A 80 2.06 -27.50 16.79
CA GLN A 80 3.08 -28.52 16.54
C GLN A 80 4.19 -28.55 17.62
N ILE A 81 4.45 -27.43 18.27
CA ILE A 81 5.44 -27.30 19.34
C ILE A 81 4.79 -27.20 20.74
N GLY A 82 3.47 -27.39 20.84
CA GLY A 82 2.72 -27.39 22.10
C GLY A 82 2.45 -26.02 22.70
N THR A 83 2.64 -24.93 21.95
CA THR A 83 2.50 -23.54 22.43
C THR A 83 1.40 -22.76 21.72
N SER A 84 0.31 -23.42 21.32
CA SER A 84 -0.83 -22.81 20.60
C SER A 84 -1.50 -21.66 21.37
N ALA A 85 -1.32 -21.59 22.70
CA ALA A 85 -1.74 -20.45 23.51
C ALA A 85 -1.16 -19.09 23.00
N PHE A 86 0.03 -19.09 22.41
CA PHE A 86 0.71 -17.89 21.89
C PHE A 86 0.20 -17.45 20.51
N THR A 87 -0.87 -18.02 19.97
CA THR A 87 -1.39 -17.61 18.65
C THR A 87 -1.77 -16.13 18.60
N GLY A 88 -2.24 -15.56 19.72
CA GLY A 88 -2.50 -14.12 19.84
C GLY A 88 -1.28 -13.25 19.60
N PHE A 89 -0.07 -13.72 19.96
CA PHE A 89 1.19 -13.03 19.67
C PHE A 89 1.47 -12.95 18.17
N ILE A 90 1.24 -14.03 17.40
CA ILE A 90 1.46 -14.02 15.94
C ILE A 90 0.60 -12.94 15.28
N SER A 91 -0.67 -12.82 15.69
CA SER A 91 -1.54 -11.78 15.16
C SER A 91 -1.14 -10.37 15.63
N ALA A 92 -0.76 -10.18 16.89
CA ALA A 92 -0.40 -8.85 17.42
C ALA A 92 0.98 -8.35 16.94
N TYR A 93 1.92 -9.26 16.68
CA TYR A 93 3.31 -8.91 16.38
C TYR A 93 3.60 -9.02 14.90
N PHE A 94 3.39 -10.20 14.31
CA PHE A 94 3.77 -10.46 12.92
C PHE A 94 2.80 -9.82 11.93
N ASN A 95 1.50 -9.85 12.22
CA ASN A 95 0.49 -9.23 11.36
C ASN A 95 0.68 -7.71 11.27
N THR A 96 0.93 -7.06 12.40
CA THR A 96 1.07 -5.60 12.51
C THR A 96 2.32 -5.09 11.82
N ARG A 97 3.45 -5.78 12.01
CA ARG A 97 4.76 -5.33 11.52
C ARG A 97 4.97 -5.63 10.03
N GLU A 98 4.45 -6.75 9.55
CA GLU A 98 4.76 -7.26 8.21
C GLU A 98 3.53 -7.45 7.34
N ILE A 99 2.61 -8.33 7.75
CA ILE A 99 1.57 -8.82 6.83
C ILE A 99 0.55 -7.73 6.46
N ALA A 100 0.00 -7.02 7.44
CA ALA A 100 -0.99 -5.99 7.18
C ALA A 100 -0.41 -4.83 6.32
N PRO A 101 0.79 -4.29 6.60
CA PRO A 101 1.42 -3.30 5.72
C PRO A 101 1.64 -3.77 4.29
N LEU A 102 2.15 -5.00 4.10
CA LEU A 102 2.38 -5.59 2.78
C LEU A 102 1.07 -5.72 1.99
N VAL A 103 0.04 -6.29 2.60
CA VAL A 103 -1.27 -6.45 1.96
C VAL A 103 -1.88 -5.10 1.61
N ALA A 104 -1.74 -4.08 2.47
CA ALA A 104 -2.22 -2.74 2.18
C ALA A 104 -1.51 -2.08 0.99
N GLY A 105 -0.18 -2.20 0.91
CA GLY A 105 0.57 -1.70 -0.24
C GLY A 105 0.17 -2.40 -1.55
N LEU A 106 -0.01 -3.72 -1.51
CA LEU A 106 -0.42 -4.51 -2.67
C LEU A 106 -1.87 -4.19 -3.11
N ALA A 107 -2.78 -4.06 -2.15
CA ALA A 107 -4.18 -3.68 -2.43
C ALA A 107 -4.27 -2.28 -3.05
N LEU A 108 -3.50 -1.32 -2.53
CA LEU A 108 -3.42 0.03 -3.07
C LEU A 108 -2.87 0.02 -4.52
N SER A 109 -1.82 -0.77 -4.78
CA SER A 109 -1.27 -0.94 -6.13
C SER A 109 -2.29 -1.53 -7.10
N ALA A 110 -2.99 -2.58 -6.69
CA ALA A 110 -3.94 -3.32 -7.53
C ALA A 110 -5.19 -2.50 -7.87
N THR A 111 -5.70 -1.71 -6.93
CA THR A 111 -6.96 -0.95 -7.11
C THR A 111 -6.71 0.44 -7.65
N VAL A 112 -6.03 1.27 -6.87
CA VAL A 112 -5.85 2.71 -7.13
C VAL A 112 -4.68 2.94 -8.06
N GLY A 113 -3.56 2.25 -7.83
CA GLY A 113 -2.34 2.40 -8.63
C GLY A 113 -2.54 2.02 -10.10
N ALA A 114 -3.13 0.85 -10.34
CA ALA A 114 -3.48 0.39 -11.69
C ALA A 114 -4.42 1.38 -12.39
N GLY A 115 -5.42 1.90 -11.67
CA GLY A 115 -6.33 2.95 -12.17
C GLY A 115 -5.59 4.23 -12.56
N PHE A 116 -4.69 4.74 -11.71
CA PHE A 116 -3.87 5.91 -12.03
C PHE A 116 -2.98 5.71 -13.24
N THR A 117 -2.40 4.52 -13.39
CA THR A 117 -1.59 4.18 -14.57
C THR A 117 -2.43 4.20 -15.83
N ALA A 118 -3.63 3.62 -15.77
CA ALA A 118 -4.55 3.58 -16.90
C ALA A 118 -5.06 4.98 -17.29
N GLN A 119 -5.42 5.81 -16.31
CA GLN A 119 -5.86 7.19 -16.54
C GLN A 119 -4.75 8.05 -17.15
N LEU A 120 -3.57 8.07 -16.55
CA LEU A 120 -2.44 8.84 -17.07
C LEU A 120 -2.01 8.34 -18.44
N GLY A 121 -2.03 7.02 -18.65
CA GLY A 121 -1.72 6.43 -19.94
C GLY A 121 -2.73 6.82 -21.02
N ALA A 122 -4.03 6.81 -20.70
CA ALA A 122 -5.08 7.27 -21.60
C ALA A 122 -4.90 8.75 -21.96
N MET A 123 -4.67 9.61 -20.96
CA MET A 123 -4.40 11.04 -21.19
C MET A 123 -3.15 11.24 -22.06
N ARG A 124 -2.12 10.41 -21.90
CA ARG A 124 -0.90 10.52 -22.69
C ARG A 124 -1.11 10.13 -24.15
N ILE A 125 -1.81 9.03 -24.42
CA ILE A 125 -2.06 8.58 -25.80
C ILE A 125 -3.06 9.47 -26.54
N ASN A 126 -3.91 10.21 -25.82
CA ASN A 126 -4.86 11.18 -26.37
C ASN A 126 -4.28 12.62 -26.45
N GLU A 127 -2.97 12.79 -26.20
CA GLU A 127 -2.29 14.09 -26.21
C GLU A 127 -2.85 15.13 -25.20
N GLU A 128 -3.66 14.69 -24.23
CA GLU A 128 -4.24 15.57 -23.19
C GLU A 128 -3.15 16.13 -22.26
N VAL A 129 -2.08 15.37 -22.03
CA VAL A 129 -0.92 15.82 -21.24
C VAL A 129 -0.21 16.98 -21.93
N ASP A 130 -0.01 16.89 -23.24
CA ASP A 130 0.65 17.94 -24.03
C ASP A 130 -0.26 19.17 -24.17
N ALA A 131 -1.57 18.96 -24.31
CA ALA A 131 -2.56 20.04 -24.29
C ALA A 131 -2.54 20.83 -22.97
N LEU A 132 -2.42 20.17 -21.81
CA LEU A 132 -2.28 20.84 -20.52
C LEU A 132 -1.03 21.74 -20.48
N GLU A 133 0.10 21.25 -21.00
CA GLU A 133 1.34 22.02 -21.05
C GLU A 133 1.25 23.20 -22.01
N ALA A 134 0.58 23.04 -23.16
CA ALA A 134 0.30 24.12 -24.11
C ALA A 134 -0.59 25.23 -23.51
N MET A 135 -1.50 24.88 -22.59
CA MET A 135 -2.30 25.85 -21.82
C MET A 135 -1.53 26.50 -20.66
N GLY A 136 -0.22 26.22 -20.51
CA GLY A 136 0.62 26.78 -19.45
C GLY A 136 0.45 26.10 -18.08
N VAL A 137 -0.26 24.97 -18.02
CA VAL A 137 -0.42 24.17 -16.80
C VAL A 137 0.68 23.10 -16.76
N ARG A 138 1.52 23.13 -15.72
CA ARG A 138 2.56 22.12 -15.55
C ARG A 138 1.92 20.77 -15.24
N SER A 139 2.13 19.79 -16.11
CA SER A 139 1.58 18.44 -16.04
C SER A 139 1.98 17.70 -14.75
N MET A 140 3.27 17.70 -14.38
CA MET A 140 3.80 17.02 -13.19
C MET A 140 3.08 17.36 -11.88
N PRO A 141 3.03 18.63 -11.43
CA PRO A 141 2.38 18.99 -10.18
C PRO A 141 0.87 18.78 -10.20
N TYR A 142 0.22 18.85 -11.38
CA TYR A 142 -1.22 18.73 -11.53
C TYR A 142 -1.70 17.27 -11.62
N LEU A 143 -0.95 16.42 -12.32
CA LEU A 143 -1.33 15.04 -12.61
C LEU A 143 -0.67 14.05 -11.64
N VAL A 144 0.61 14.22 -11.32
CA VAL A 144 1.37 13.22 -10.55
C VAL A 144 1.35 13.55 -9.08
N THR A 145 1.76 14.76 -8.72
CA THR A 145 1.91 15.16 -7.31
C THR A 145 0.58 15.19 -6.55
N THR A 146 -0.52 15.59 -7.21
CA THR A 146 -1.88 15.54 -6.62
C THR A 146 -2.29 14.12 -6.23
N ARG A 147 -1.98 13.13 -7.07
CA ARG A 147 -2.24 11.70 -6.82
C ARG A 147 -1.41 11.15 -5.66
N ILE A 148 -0.13 11.56 -5.56
CA ILE A 148 0.74 11.18 -4.43
C ILE A 148 0.13 11.68 -3.11
N ILE A 149 -0.27 12.96 -3.06
CA ILE A 149 -0.87 13.54 -1.86
C ILE A 149 -2.18 12.83 -1.52
N ALA A 150 -3.07 12.65 -2.51
CA ALA A 150 -4.35 11.99 -2.31
C ALA A 150 -4.19 10.58 -1.74
N GLY A 151 -3.29 9.76 -2.29
CA GLY A 151 -3.08 8.40 -1.81
C GLY A 151 -2.33 8.31 -0.48
N VAL A 152 -1.45 9.25 -0.16
CA VAL A 152 -0.81 9.34 1.16
C VAL A 152 -1.83 9.68 2.24
N VAL A 153 -2.77 10.57 1.97
CA VAL A 153 -3.81 10.91 2.95
C VAL A 153 -4.85 9.79 3.06
N ALA A 154 -5.26 9.21 1.94
CA ALA A 154 -6.29 8.18 1.92
C ALA A 154 -5.83 6.85 2.54
N ILE A 155 -4.53 6.50 2.45
CA ILE A 155 -4.06 5.21 2.98
C ILE A 155 -4.15 5.12 4.51
N ILE A 156 -4.10 6.23 5.23
CA ILE A 156 -4.14 6.25 6.71
C ILE A 156 -5.43 5.59 7.24
N PRO A 157 -6.64 6.07 6.91
CA PRO A 157 -7.87 5.42 7.36
C PRO A 157 -8.10 4.05 6.71
N LEU A 158 -7.70 3.87 5.44
CA LEU A 158 -7.83 2.57 4.76
C LEU A 158 -7.02 1.48 5.46
N TYR A 159 -5.78 1.78 5.84
CA TYR A 159 -4.92 0.86 6.56
C TYR A 159 -5.43 0.57 7.97
N ALA A 160 -5.93 1.58 8.69
CA ALA A 160 -6.53 1.35 10.01
C ALA A 160 -7.69 0.35 9.96
N ILE A 161 -8.60 0.51 8.98
CA ILE A 161 -9.71 -0.43 8.77
C ILE A 161 -9.19 -1.83 8.37
N GLY A 162 -8.18 -1.88 7.48
CA GLY A 162 -7.58 -3.14 7.05
C GLY A 162 -6.88 -3.90 8.20
N LEU A 163 -6.14 -3.19 9.04
CA LEU A 163 -5.47 -3.76 10.20
C LEU A 163 -6.47 -4.35 11.19
N LEU A 164 -7.53 -3.59 11.52
CA LEU A 164 -8.62 -4.06 12.38
C LEU A 164 -9.33 -5.29 11.78
N SER A 165 -9.60 -5.28 10.47
CA SER A 165 -10.21 -6.40 9.77
C SER A 165 -9.34 -7.66 9.87
N SER A 166 -8.01 -7.50 9.73
CA SER A 166 -7.05 -8.58 9.87
C SER A 166 -7.02 -9.16 11.29
N TYR A 167 -7.02 -8.32 12.33
CA TYR A 167 -7.06 -8.77 13.73
C TYR A 167 -8.34 -9.54 14.06
N VAL A 168 -9.50 -9.01 13.65
CA VAL A 168 -10.79 -9.66 13.87
C VAL A 168 -10.82 -11.02 13.17
N ALA A 169 -10.32 -11.09 11.94
CA ALA A 169 -10.28 -12.33 11.17
C ALA A 169 -9.37 -13.39 11.83
N SER A 170 -8.14 -13.02 12.23
CA SER A 170 -7.23 -13.91 12.96
C SER A 170 -7.84 -14.41 14.27
N ARG A 171 -8.48 -13.53 15.04
CA ARG A 171 -9.13 -13.90 16.30
C ARG A 171 -10.28 -14.87 16.07
N TYR A 172 -11.14 -14.59 15.09
CA TYR A 172 -12.32 -15.39 14.81
C TYR A 172 -11.96 -16.82 14.38
N ILE A 173 -11.00 -16.97 13.47
CA ILE A 173 -10.57 -18.30 13.01
C ILE A 173 -9.91 -19.09 14.14
N THR A 174 -9.06 -18.46 14.95
CA THR A 174 -8.35 -19.14 16.03
C THR A 174 -9.30 -19.60 17.14
N ILE A 175 -10.33 -18.81 17.48
CA ILE A 175 -11.29 -19.18 18.54
C ILE A 175 -12.29 -20.22 18.04
N LEU A 176 -12.94 -19.99 16.90
CA LEU A 176 -14.08 -20.80 16.50
C LEU A 176 -13.69 -22.06 15.73
N PHE A 177 -12.63 -21.99 14.93
CA PHE A 177 -12.20 -23.13 14.13
C PHE A 177 -11.24 -24.02 14.91
N ASN A 178 -10.29 -23.43 15.64
CA ASN A 178 -9.28 -24.17 16.39
C ASN A 178 -9.65 -24.41 17.87
N GLY A 179 -10.77 -23.85 18.35
CA GLY A 179 -11.28 -24.09 19.70
C GLY A 179 -10.47 -23.43 20.83
N GLN A 180 -9.62 -22.45 20.52
CA GLN A 180 -8.84 -21.75 21.54
C GLN A 180 -9.74 -20.85 22.41
N SER A 181 -9.45 -20.78 23.73
CA SER A 181 -10.14 -19.86 24.62
C SER A 181 -9.91 -18.41 24.23
N ALA A 182 -11.00 -17.64 24.12
CA ALA A 182 -10.96 -16.20 23.80
C ALA A 182 -10.10 -15.41 24.80
N GLY A 183 -10.19 -15.73 26.10
CA GLY A 183 -9.41 -15.06 27.14
C GLY A 183 -7.90 -15.28 26.99
N THR A 184 -7.49 -16.48 26.57
CA THR A 184 -6.07 -16.78 26.31
C THR A 184 -5.56 -16.02 25.09
N TYR A 185 -6.33 -16.03 23.99
CA TYR A 185 -5.97 -15.28 22.80
C TYR A 185 -5.84 -13.79 23.10
N ASP A 186 -6.86 -13.21 23.75
CA ASP A 186 -6.93 -11.77 24.04
C ASP A 186 -5.83 -11.35 25.03
N HIS A 187 -5.44 -12.19 25.99
CA HIS A 187 -4.33 -11.93 26.90
C HIS A 187 -3.00 -11.77 26.14
N TYR A 188 -2.63 -12.77 25.32
CA TYR A 188 -1.38 -12.72 24.56
C TYR A 188 -1.41 -11.67 23.45
N PHE A 189 -2.57 -11.43 22.83
CA PHE A 189 -2.73 -10.37 21.85
C PHE A 189 -2.43 -8.99 22.46
N ASN A 190 -3.05 -8.66 23.60
CA ASN A 190 -2.83 -7.37 24.26
C ASN A 190 -1.43 -7.23 24.87
N LEU A 191 -0.82 -8.33 25.32
CA LEU A 191 0.52 -8.31 25.88
C LEU A 191 1.59 -7.96 24.83
N PHE A 192 1.39 -8.41 23.59
CA PHE A 192 2.37 -8.25 22.51
C PHE A 192 2.02 -7.13 21.51
N LEU A 193 0.80 -6.60 21.55
CA LEU A 193 0.42 -5.44 20.74
C LEU A 193 0.99 -4.16 21.35
N SER A 194 2.15 -3.73 20.84
CA SER A 194 2.70 -2.43 21.20
C SER A 194 2.05 -1.31 20.37
N PRO A 195 1.56 -0.22 21.00
CA PRO A 195 1.11 0.97 20.28
C PRO A 195 2.18 1.55 19.35
N ASP A 196 3.46 1.44 19.74
CA ASP A 196 4.58 1.93 18.94
C ASP A 196 4.71 1.14 17.63
N ASP A 197 4.48 -0.17 17.65
CA ASP A 197 4.53 -1.00 16.45
C ASP A 197 3.40 -0.66 15.48
N VAL A 198 2.23 -0.27 16.00
CA VAL A 198 1.11 0.21 15.17
C VAL A 198 1.46 1.56 14.51
N LEU A 199 2.08 2.49 15.24
CA LEU A 199 2.50 3.76 14.67
C LEU A 199 3.60 3.59 13.62
N LEU A 200 4.56 2.71 13.88
CA LEU A 200 5.64 2.38 12.95
C LEU A 200 5.11 1.65 11.71
N SER A 201 4.10 0.79 11.86
CA SER A 201 3.46 0.13 10.72
C SER A 201 2.70 1.12 9.84
N VAL A 202 2.02 2.12 10.43
CA VAL A 202 1.41 3.23 9.67
C VAL A 202 2.48 3.99 8.90
N LEU A 203 3.61 4.33 9.52
CA LEU A 203 4.73 4.99 8.83
C LEU A 203 5.25 4.16 7.65
N LYS A 204 5.41 2.85 7.84
CA LYS A 204 5.82 1.91 6.78
C LYS A 204 4.86 1.95 5.58
N VAL A 205 3.56 1.93 5.85
CA VAL A 205 2.51 1.99 4.81
C VAL A 205 2.47 3.34 4.10
N LEU A 206 2.75 4.45 4.79
CA LEU A 206 2.88 5.77 4.15
C LEU A 206 4.02 5.77 3.12
N ILE A 207 5.16 5.16 3.44
CA ILE A 207 6.30 5.02 2.53
C ILE A 207 5.90 4.15 1.33
N PHE A 208 5.23 3.02 1.57
CA PHE A 208 4.72 2.17 0.49
C PHE A 208 3.75 2.91 -0.43
N SER A 209 2.83 3.70 0.12
CA SER A 209 1.87 4.49 -0.66
C SER A 209 2.57 5.45 -1.63
N VAL A 210 3.57 6.20 -1.13
CA VAL A 210 4.37 7.10 -1.98
C VAL A 210 5.05 6.34 -3.12
N LEU A 211 5.74 5.24 -2.79
CA LEU A 211 6.51 4.45 -3.76
C LEU A 211 5.61 3.80 -4.82
N VAL A 212 4.48 3.23 -4.41
CA VAL A 212 3.49 2.62 -5.28
C VAL A 212 2.95 3.66 -6.26
N ILE A 213 2.47 4.80 -5.76
CA ILE A 213 1.87 5.84 -6.61
C ILE A 213 2.90 6.42 -7.57
N LEU A 214 4.14 6.64 -7.11
CA LEU A 214 5.23 7.08 -7.98
C LEU A 214 5.51 6.09 -9.11
N ALA A 215 5.60 4.79 -8.80
CA ALA A 215 5.78 3.75 -9.80
C ALA A 215 4.64 3.76 -10.84
N HIS A 216 3.39 3.77 -10.38
CA HIS A 216 2.22 3.81 -11.26
C HIS A 216 2.16 5.08 -12.11
N CYS A 217 2.43 6.24 -11.53
CA CYS A 217 2.46 7.49 -12.27
C CYS A 217 3.57 7.51 -13.31
N TYR A 218 4.76 6.98 -13.02
CA TYR A 218 5.85 6.95 -13.98
C TYR A 218 5.51 6.13 -15.23
N TYR A 219 5.00 4.90 -15.05
CA TYR A 219 4.62 4.05 -16.18
C TYR A 219 3.40 4.59 -16.94
N GLY A 220 2.46 5.24 -16.25
CA GLY A 220 1.30 5.87 -16.89
C GLY A 220 1.69 7.11 -17.71
N PHE A 221 2.56 7.95 -17.16
CA PHE A 221 3.01 9.19 -17.81
C PHE A 221 3.86 8.93 -19.06
N HIS A 222 4.54 7.78 -19.12
CA HIS A 222 5.35 7.35 -20.27
C HIS A 222 4.69 6.22 -21.08
N ALA A 223 3.37 6.05 -20.99
CA ALA A 223 2.66 5.05 -21.78
C ALA A 223 2.73 5.39 -23.29
N THR A 224 2.93 4.37 -24.12
CA THR A 224 3.07 4.49 -25.57
C THR A 224 2.44 3.27 -26.26
N GLY A 225 2.05 3.39 -27.53
CA GLY A 225 1.52 2.27 -28.32
C GLY A 225 0.00 2.12 -28.24
N GLY A 226 -0.72 3.24 -28.10
CA GLY A 226 -2.18 3.29 -28.08
C GLY A 226 -2.81 2.57 -26.87
N PRO A 227 -4.11 2.20 -26.95
CA PRO A 227 -4.84 1.60 -25.84
C PRO A 227 -4.23 0.28 -25.33
N ALA A 228 -3.68 -0.54 -26.24
CA ALA A 228 -2.99 -1.78 -25.86
C ALA A 228 -1.72 -1.49 -25.04
N GLY A 229 -0.99 -0.43 -25.40
CA GLY A 229 0.19 0.04 -24.68
C GLY A 229 -0.11 0.47 -23.24
N VAL A 230 -1.29 1.06 -23.00
CA VAL A 230 -1.75 1.43 -21.65
C VAL A 230 -1.93 0.19 -20.77
N GLY A 231 -2.55 -0.87 -21.29
CA GLY A 231 -2.69 -2.14 -20.56
C GLY A 231 -1.33 -2.77 -20.21
N VAL A 232 -0.37 -2.72 -21.13
CA VAL A 232 1.00 -3.18 -20.88
C VAL A 232 1.70 -2.32 -19.81
N ALA A 233 1.49 -1.00 -19.83
CA ALA A 233 2.02 -0.09 -18.81
C ALA A 233 1.45 -0.39 -17.41
N VAL A 234 0.15 -0.67 -17.31
CA VAL A 234 -0.51 -1.11 -16.06
C VAL A 234 0.17 -2.39 -15.54
N GLY A 235 0.30 -3.42 -16.37
CA GLY A 235 0.95 -4.67 -15.97
C GLY A 235 2.41 -4.49 -15.53
N ARG A 236 3.18 -3.62 -16.23
CA ARG A 236 4.56 -3.28 -15.84
C ARG A 236 4.61 -2.55 -14.50
N SER A 237 3.70 -1.61 -14.28
CA SER A 237 3.65 -0.83 -13.05
C SER A 237 3.34 -1.67 -11.82
N VAL A 238 2.37 -2.60 -11.91
CA VAL A 238 2.02 -3.50 -10.80
C VAL A 238 3.19 -4.42 -10.46
N ARG A 239 3.85 -5.02 -11.46
CA ARG A 239 5.04 -5.86 -11.22
C ARG A 239 6.16 -5.08 -10.54
N ASN A 240 6.42 -3.86 -11.01
CA ASN A 240 7.43 -3.00 -10.39
C ASN A 240 7.05 -2.62 -8.96
N ALA A 241 5.77 -2.31 -8.70
CA ALA A 241 5.28 -1.99 -7.37
C ALA A 241 5.43 -3.16 -6.39
N ILE A 242 5.15 -4.40 -6.81
CA ILE A 242 5.36 -5.60 -5.99
C ILE A 242 6.82 -5.71 -5.57
N VAL A 243 7.77 -5.63 -6.52
CA VAL A 243 9.20 -5.72 -6.23
C VAL A 243 9.64 -4.57 -5.32
N LEU A 244 9.19 -3.35 -5.61
CA LEU A 244 9.54 -2.15 -4.85
C LEU A 244 9.04 -2.24 -3.40
N ILE A 245 7.80 -2.71 -3.19
CA ILE A 245 7.25 -2.97 -1.86
C ILE A 245 8.10 -4.03 -1.16
N SER A 246 8.31 -5.21 -1.76
CA SER A 246 9.03 -6.31 -1.11
C SER A 246 10.47 -5.94 -0.70
N VAL A 247 11.20 -5.24 -1.58
CA VAL A 247 12.57 -4.79 -1.27
C VAL A 247 12.56 -3.72 -0.19
N THR A 248 11.66 -2.75 -0.27
CA THR A 248 11.57 -1.67 0.72
C THR A 248 11.11 -2.21 2.07
N ASP A 249 10.20 -3.17 2.06
CA ASP A 249 9.71 -3.87 3.25
C ASP A 249 10.86 -4.52 4.01
N PHE A 250 11.70 -5.30 3.33
CA PHE A 250 12.90 -5.89 3.92
C PHE A 250 13.79 -4.85 4.62
N PHE A 251 14.12 -3.76 3.93
CA PHE A 251 15.00 -2.73 4.50
C PHE A 251 14.34 -1.95 5.64
N LEU A 252 13.05 -1.62 5.52
CA LEU A 252 12.33 -0.93 6.59
C LEU A 252 12.17 -1.83 7.81
N SER A 253 11.84 -3.11 7.63
CA SER A 253 11.75 -4.05 8.74
C SER A 253 13.08 -4.21 9.47
N LEU A 254 14.18 -4.31 8.72
CA LEU A 254 15.51 -4.36 9.29
C LEU A 254 15.86 -3.05 10.03
N ALA A 255 15.54 -1.90 9.46
CA ALA A 255 15.85 -0.60 10.05
C ALA A 255 15.03 -0.31 11.32
N ILE A 256 13.75 -0.69 11.33
CA ILE A 256 12.82 -0.39 12.42
C ILE A 256 12.92 -1.44 13.53
N TRP A 257 12.95 -2.73 13.18
CA TRP A 257 12.84 -3.83 14.13
C TRP A 257 14.05 -4.77 14.15
N GLY A 258 15.05 -4.58 13.30
CA GLY A 258 16.21 -5.46 13.20
C GLY A 258 17.19 -5.36 14.37
N ALA A 259 17.27 -4.22 15.06
CA ALA A 259 18.20 -3.99 16.16
C ALA A 259 17.52 -3.86 17.55
N THR A 260 16.21 -3.59 17.58
CA THR A 260 15.48 -3.29 18.82
C THR A 260 14.21 -4.14 18.93
N THR A 261 14.12 -4.94 19.99
CA THR A 261 12.89 -5.66 20.35
C THR A 261 12.02 -4.76 21.23
N THR A 262 10.92 -4.24 20.67
CA THR A 262 9.92 -3.46 21.42
C THR A 262 9.26 -4.29 22.53
N VAL A 263 9.13 -5.61 22.33
CA VAL A 263 8.47 -6.49 23.31
C VAL A 263 9.49 -7.16 24.21
N LYS A 264 9.35 -6.90 25.50
CA LYS A 264 10.11 -7.56 26.57
C LYS A 264 9.36 -8.81 27.02
N VAL A 265 9.94 -9.99 26.77
CA VAL A 265 9.37 -11.29 27.21
C VAL A 265 9.57 -11.51 28.73
N ALA A 266 10.46 -10.74 29.36
CA ALA A 266 10.60 -10.59 30.81
C ALA A 266 10.89 -9.11 31.11
N GLY A 267 10.28 -8.55 32.17
CA GLY A 267 10.31 -7.11 32.51
C GLY A 267 11.68 -6.43 32.42
#